data_AF-A0A1G1FAR2-F1
#
_entry.id   AF-A0A1G1FAR2-F1
#
_cell.length_a   1.000
_cell.length_b   1.000
_cell.length_c   1.000
_cell.angle_alpha   90.00
_cell.angle_beta   90.00
_cell.angle_gamma   90.00
#
_symmetry.space_group_name_H-M   'P 1'
#
loop_
_entity.id
_entity.type
_entity.pdbx_description
1 polymer ?
#
loop_
_entity_poly.entity_id
_entity_poly.type
_entity_poly.pdbx_seq_one_letter_code
_entity_poly.pdbx_strand_id
1 'polypeptide(L)'
;MVQNMLPDRSYIAELRRPWKLASFAIGMAWLLFGALNYGISDWDVGISLLMGGLTYLCAPWSVRVILVSLRFRPKYWLLWIGSAVAVALVVIDGVYYLYHSIVGNEMLRRENFYASSALYFLSGTIWLYRGSLRDFVADFRALRSMPRITGARYKIKIRWIVSALLILMIGGSFAVYPVDHYRISKFCGSIIVNESIEAVRSRALEHSGFRITENYEREGTCSFIIHSPRSFGRFTCFVENDGKAVTKAKFNDFD
;
A
#
# COMPACT_ATOMS: atom_id res chain seq x y z
N MET A 1 17.94 -27.05 12.29
CA MET A 1 19.07 -26.12 12.37
C MET A 1 18.54 -24.72 12.06
N VAL A 2 18.40 -23.86 13.07
CA VAL A 2 17.90 -22.49 12.87
C VAL A 2 19.05 -21.70 12.26
N GLN A 3 18.97 -21.41 10.96
CA GLN A 3 19.94 -20.56 10.27
C GLN A 3 20.06 -19.20 10.98
N ASN A 4 21.19 -18.53 10.81
CA ASN A 4 21.41 -17.16 11.26
C ASN A 4 20.19 -16.29 10.91
N MET A 5 19.57 -15.74 11.96
CA MET A 5 18.40 -14.89 11.87
C MET A 5 18.78 -13.50 11.37
N LEU A 6 20.03 -13.08 11.54
CA LEU A 6 20.53 -11.80 11.05
C LEU A 6 20.91 -11.86 9.56
N PRO A 7 20.81 -10.74 8.82
CA PRO A 7 21.34 -10.65 7.47
C PRO A 7 22.83 -10.98 7.45
N ASP A 8 23.23 -11.91 6.58
CA ASP A 8 24.62 -12.31 6.37
C ASP A 8 25.02 -12.15 4.90
N ARG A 9 26.24 -12.58 4.53
CA ARG A 9 26.70 -12.54 3.13
C ARG A 9 25.78 -13.33 2.19
N SER A 10 25.19 -14.42 2.67
CA SER A 10 24.26 -15.23 1.87
C SER A 10 22.96 -14.48 1.61
N TYR A 11 22.51 -13.66 2.56
CA TYR A 11 21.36 -12.79 2.39
C TYR A 11 21.61 -11.72 1.32
N ILE A 12 22.77 -11.06 1.35
CA ILE A 12 23.12 -10.06 0.33
C ILE A 12 23.26 -10.69 -1.06
N ALA A 13 23.88 -11.87 -1.16
CA ALA A 13 23.94 -12.64 -2.40
C ALA A 13 22.54 -13.01 -2.91
N GLU A 14 21.63 -13.35 -2.00
CA GLU A 14 20.25 -13.70 -2.29
C GLU A 14 19.43 -12.51 -2.81
N LEU A 15 19.67 -11.29 -2.32
CA LEU A 15 19.05 -10.07 -2.85
C LEU A 15 19.52 -9.80 -4.28
N ARG A 16 20.80 -10.04 -4.59
CA ARG A 16 21.37 -9.78 -5.93
C ARG A 16 20.91 -10.74 -7.03
N ARG A 17 19.97 -11.65 -6.77
CA ARG A 17 19.42 -12.52 -7.82
C ARG A 17 18.80 -11.68 -8.93
N PRO A 18 19.10 -11.98 -10.22
CA PRO A 18 18.64 -11.15 -11.33
C PRO A 18 17.14 -10.87 -11.34
N TRP A 19 16.31 -11.87 -11.03
CA TRP A 19 14.86 -11.70 -11.01
C TRP A 19 14.35 -10.85 -9.85
N LYS A 20 15.05 -10.83 -8.71
CA LYS A 20 14.70 -9.97 -7.57
C LYS A 20 15.03 -8.52 -7.90
N LEU A 21 16.19 -8.29 -8.51
CA LEU A 21 16.58 -6.96 -8.99
C LEU A 21 15.61 -6.47 -10.07
N ALA A 22 15.21 -7.35 -11.01
CA ALA A 22 14.24 -7.00 -12.03
C ALA A 22 12.86 -6.65 -11.44
N SER A 23 12.32 -7.49 -10.54
CA SER A 23 11.03 -7.20 -9.88
C SER A 23 11.08 -5.95 -9.00
N PHE A 24 12.20 -5.70 -8.31
CA PHE A 24 12.43 -4.46 -7.59
C PHE A 24 12.48 -3.25 -8.54
N ALA A 25 13.21 -3.35 -9.65
CA ALA A 25 13.31 -2.26 -10.64
C ALA A 25 11.94 -1.93 -11.24
N ILE A 26 11.11 -2.94 -11.55
CA ILE A 26 9.73 -2.74 -12.03
C ILE A 26 8.89 -2.04 -10.96
N GLY A 27 8.93 -2.51 -9.71
CA GLY A 27 8.19 -1.89 -8.61
C GLY A 27 8.64 -0.45 -8.35
N MET A 28 9.95 -0.19 -8.37
CA MET A 28 10.51 1.15 -8.21
C MET A 28 10.12 2.06 -9.37
N ALA A 29 10.19 1.59 -10.61
CA ALA A 29 9.75 2.35 -11.78
C ALA A 29 8.27 2.75 -11.67
N TRP A 30 7.42 1.86 -11.16
CA TRP A 30 6.01 2.16 -10.89
C TRP A 30 5.84 3.24 -9.79
N LEU A 31 6.62 3.15 -8.71
CA LEU A 31 6.59 4.16 -7.64
C LEU A 31 7.01 5.54 -8.15
N LEU A 32 8.09 5.58 -8.93
CA LEU A 32 8.59 6.82 -9.52
C LEU A 32 7.62 7.39 -10.56
N PHE A 33 6.98 6.53 -11.36
CA PHE A 33 5.94 6.95 -12.28
C PHE A 33 4.78 7.62 -11.54
N GLY A 34 4.27 7.02 -10.47
CA GLY A 34 3.20 7.63 -9.67
C GLY A 34 3.61 8.98 -9.05
N ALA A 35 4.81 9.04 -8.45
CA ALA A 35 5.35 10.27 -7.88
C ALA A 35 5.44 11.44 -8.89
N LEU A 36 5.77 11.14 -10.15
CA LEU A 36 5.94 12.15 -11.20
C LEU A 36 4.62 12.55 -11.88
N ASN A 37 3.58 11.72 -11.82
CA ASN A 37 2.37 11.91 -12.64
C ASN A 37 1.11 12.22 -11.83
N TYR A 38 1.03 11.84 -10.55
CA TYR A 38 -0.21 11.96 -9.78
C TYR A 38 -0.28 13.17 -8.84
N GLY A 39 0.84 13.88 -8.60
CA GLY A 39 0.83 15.11 -7.81
C GLY A 39 0.29 14.94 -6.38
N ILE A 40 0.42 13.75 -5.80
CA ILE A 40 -0.03 13.45 -4.43
C ILE A 40 0.92 14.13 -3.44
N SER A 41 0.37 14.85 -2.45
CA SER A 41 1.13 15.80 -1.61
C SER A 41 2.26 15.17 -0.79
N ASP A 42 2.14 13.89 -0.44
CA ASP A 42 3.09 13.14 0.38
C ASP A 42 3.79 12.01 -0.40
N TRP A 43 3.66 11.98 -1.73
CA TRP A 43 4.30 10.96 -2.56
C TRP A 43 5.20 11.60 -3.61
N ASP A 44 6.49 11.64 -3.30
CA ASP A 44 7.53 12.17 -4.18
C ASP A 44 8.59 11.10 -4.55
N VAL A 45 9.56 11.53 -5.36
CA VAL A 45 10.70 10.70 -5.80
C VAL A 45 11.59 10.30 -4.62
N GLY A 46 11.84 11.21 -3.69
CA GLY A 46 12.75 10.99 -2.57
C GLY A 46 12.24 9.90 -1.64
N ILE A 47 10.97 10.00 -1.22
CA ILE A 47 10.36 8.99 -0.34
C ILE A 47 10.22 7.65 -1.05
N SER A 48 9.93 7.64 -2.36
CA SER A 48 9.87 6.42 -3.18
C SER A 48 11.20 5.68 -3.19
N LEU A 49 12.31 6.39 -3.41
CA LEU A 49 13.65 5.80 -3.41
C LEU A 49 14.04 5.27 -2.02
N LEU A 50 13.79 6.06 -0.96
CA LEU A 50 14.12 5.70 0.42
C LEU A 50 13.32 4.50 0.91
N MET A 51 11.99 4.60 0.94
CA MET A 51 11.14 3.52 1.44
C MET A 51 11.15 2.31 0.51
N GLY A 52 11.15 2.50 -0.80
CA GLY A 52 11.22 1.40 -1.76
C GLY A 52 12.54 0.64 -1.63
N GLY A 53 13.67 1.35 -1.53
CA GLY A 53 14.98 0.75 -1.31
C GLY A 53 15.08 -0.01 0.02
N LEU A 54 14.63 0.60 1.12
CA LEU A 54 14.62 -0.06 2.43
C LEU A 54 13.66 -1.26 2.47
N THR A 55 12.52 -1.19 1.77
CA THR A 55 11.61 -2.33 1.63
C THR A 55 12.31 -3.50 0.94
N TYR A 56 13.07 -3.25 -0.13
CA TYR A 56 13.85 -4.30 -0.79
C TYR A 56 14.90 -4.94 0.11
N LEU A 57 15.59 -4.13 0.91
CA LEU A 57 16.63 -4.59 1.81
C LEU A 57 16.11 -5.32 3.05
N CYS A 58 14.96 -4.90 3.60
CA CYS A 58 14.50 -5.33 4.92
C CYS A 58 13.30 -6.27 4.87
N ALA A 59 12.38 -6.14 3.91
CA ALA A 59 11.15 -6.93 3.90
C ALA A 59 11.37 -8.44 3.80
N PRO A 60 12.26 -8.97 2.92
CA PRO A 60 12.49 -10.41 2.85
C PRO A 60 13.02 -10.98 4.17
N TRP A 61 13.89 -10.22 4.83
CA TRP A 61 14.40 -10.57 6.16
C TRP A 61 13.30 -10.58 7.22
N SER A 62 12.54 -9.49 7.35
CA SER A 62 11.47 -9.37 8.35
C SER A 62 10.45 -10.51 8.21
N VAL A 63 9.96 -10.74 6.99
CA VAL A 63 8.97 -11.80 6.73
C VAL A 63 9.54 -13.19 7.03
N ARG A 64 10.79 -13.46 6.62
CA ARG A 64 11.47 -14.73 6.92
C ARG A 64 11.59 -14.95 8.42
N VAL A 65 12.05 -13.96 9.17
CA VAL A 65 12.24 -14.05 10.63
C VAL A 65 10.90 -14.32 11.31
N ILE A 66 9.83 -13.62 10.92
CA ILE A 66 8.49 -13.84 11.47
C ILE A 66 8.02 -15.27 11.21
N LEU A 67 8.06 -15.73 9.95
CA LEU A 67 7.58 -17.05 9.57
C LEU A 67 8.38 -18.19 10.20
N VAL A 68 9.71 -18.10 10.20
CA VAL A 68 10.59 -19.11 10.82
C VAL A 68 10.39 -19.14 12.33
N SER A 69 10.28 -17.97 12.98
CA SER A 69 10.05 -17.87 14.41
C SER A 69 8.70 -18.43 14.84
N LEU A 70 7.62 -18.13 14.09
CA LEU A 70 6.29 -18.70 14.34
C LEU A 70 6.27 -20.21 14.16
N ARG A 71 6.96 -20.72 13.13
CA ARG A 71 6.96 -22.15 12.78
C ARG A 71 7.78 -23.00 13.74
N PHE A 72 8.98 -22.57 14.09
CA PHE A 72 9.95 -23.38 14.82
C PHE A 72 10.11 -22.98 16.29
N ARG A 73 9.60 -21.80 16.68
CA ARG A 73 9.63 -21.27 18.05
C ARG A 73 10.98 -21.47 18.76
N PRO A 74 12.10 -20.97 18.20
CA PRO A 74 13.40 -21.02 18.88
C PRO A 74 13.37 -20.28 20.24
N LYS A 75 14.40 -20.49 21.07
CA LYS A 75 14.51 -19.98 22.46
C LYS A 75 14.14 -18.48 22.65
N TYR A 76 14.26 -17.65 21.63
CA TYR A 76 13.95 -16.21 21.67
C TYR A 76 12.99 -15.75 20.55
N TRP A 77 12.08 -16.62 20.13
CA TRP A 77 11.22 -16.38 18.96
C TRP A 77 10.38 -15.10 19.05
N LEU A 78 9.90 -14.71 20.24
CA LEU A 78 9.16 -13.46 20.44
C LEU A 78 10.04 -12.23 20.23
N LEU A 79 11.30 -12.25 20.72
CA LEU A 79 12.25 -11.17 20.50
C LEU A 79 12.60 -11.04 19.02
N TRP A 80 12.75 -12.17 18.30
CA TRP A 80 12.97 -12.15 16.87
C TRP A 80 11.79 -11.55 16.09
N ILE A 81 10.56 -11.94 16.42
CA ILE A 81 9.36 -11.32 15.85
C ILE A 81 9.31 -9.82 16.18
N GLY A 82 9.53 -9.45 17.44
CA GLY A 82 9.54 -8.05 17.87
C GLY A 82 10.56 -7.23 17.09
N SER A 83 11.78 -7.74 16.89
CA SER A 83 12.81 -7.07 16.09
C SER A 83 12.42 -6.93 14.62
N ALA A 84 11.82 -7.97 14.02
CA ALA A 84 11.39 -7.95 12.63
C ALA A 84 10.24 -6.97 12.38
N VAL A 85 9.30 -6.89 13.33
CA VAL A 85 8.19 -5.92 13.33
C VAL A 85 8.70 -4.50 13.58
N ALA A 86 9.63 -4.30 14.51
CA ALA A 86 10.22 -2.98 14.76
C ALA A 86 10.91 -2.42 13.49
N VAL A 87 11.71 -3.24 12.80
CA VAL A 87 12.30 -2.86 11.50
C VAL A 87 11.21 -2.57 10.47
N ALA A 88 10.17 -3.41 10.38
CA ALA A 88 9.07 -3.16 9.46
C ALA A 88 8.38 -1.81 9.74
N LEU A 89 8.07 -1.49 11.01
CA LEU A 89 7.47 -0.22 11.40
C LEU A 89 8.36 0.98 11.10
N VAL A 90 9.68 0.85 11.30
CA VAL A 90 10.64 1.88 10.90
C VAL A 90 10.55 2.12 9.39
N VAL A 91 10.53 1.07 8.56
CA VAL A 91 10.47 1.25 7.10
C VAL A 91 9.10 1.75 6.62
N ILE A 92 8.00 1.17 7.14
CA ILE A 92 6.62 1.46 6.72
C ILE A 92 6.18 2.88 7.09
N ASP A 93 6.56 3.34 8.28
CA ASP A 93 6.02 4.60 8.85
C ASP A 93 7.10 5.52 9.40
N GLY A 94 8.13 4.98 10.06
CA GLY A 94 9.19 5.79 10.67
C GLY A 94 9.96 6.64 9.65
N VAL A 95 10.37 6.03 8.54
CA VAL A 95 11.10 6.70 7.44
C VAL A 95 10.20 7.75 6.78
N TYR A 96 8.95 7.40 6.50
CA TYR A 96 7.95 8.32 5.98
C TYR A 96 7.76 9.54 6.89
N TYR A 97 7.50 9.30 8.18
CA TYR A 97 7.31 10.35 9.17
C TYR A 97 8.53 11.27 9.25
N LEU A 98 9.73 10.69 9.36
CA LEU A 98 10.96 11.46 9.50
C LEU A 98 11.24 12.28 8.23
N TYR A 99 11.11 11.67 7.05
CA TYR A 99 11.35 12.34 5.78
C TYR A 99 10.44 13.56 5.61
N HIS A 100 9.12 13.40 5.77
CA HIS A 100 8.19 14.52 5.61
C HIS A 100 8.29 15.54 6.72
N SER A 101 8.67 15.14 7.94
CA SER A 101 8.97 16.10 9.01
C SER A 101 10.16 17.00 8.68
N ILE A 102 11.14 16.49 7.94
CA ILE A 102 12.33 17.25 7.50
C ILE A 102 12.00 18.12 6.28
N VAL A 103 11.27 17.58 5.30
CA VAL A 103 10.94 18.28 4.05
C VAL A 103 9.82 19.33 4.26
N GLY A 104 8.94 19.13 5.23
CA GLY A 104 7.86 20.06 5.57
C GLY A 104 6.58 19.90 4.75
N ASN A 105 6.40 18.77 4.08
CA ASN A 105 5.19 18.50 3.28
C ASN A 105 4.02 18.04 4.15
N GLU A 106 2.80 18.15 3.62
CA GLU A 106 1.63 17.49 4.22
C GLU A 106 1.85 15.98 4.31
N MET A 107 1.31 15.35 5.37
CA MET A 107 1.45 13.93 5.61
C MET A 107 0.09 13.22 5.67
N LEU A 108 -0.16 12.31 4.73
CA LEU A 108 -1.24 11.32 4.79
C LEU A 108 -0.75 10.05 5.50
N ARG A 109 -0.26 10.22 6.74
CA ARG A 109 0.47 9.16 7.47
C ARG A 109 -0.31 7.86 7.62
N ARG A 110 -1.62 7.95 7.88
CA ARG A 110 -2.45 6.76 8.10
C ARG A 110 -2.66 5.98 6.81
N GLU A 111 -2.87 6.69 5.71
CA GLU A 111 -3.05 6.18 4.37
C GLU A 111 -1.75 5.50 3.90
N ASN A 112 -0.61 6.18 4.06
CA ASN A 112 0.70 5.60 3.83
C ASN A 112 0.91 4.34 4.68
N PHE A 113 0.61 4.37 5.98
CA PHE A 113 0.79 3.21 6.86
C PHE A 113 0.07 1.97 6.31
N TYR A 114 -1.17 2.10 5.83
CA TYR A 114 -1.92 0.98 5.27
C TYR A 114 -1.32 0.50 3.94
N ALA A 115 -1.06 1.41 3.00
CA ALA A 115 -0.51 1.06 1.69
C ALA A 115 0.89 0.42 1.82
N SER A 116 1.78 1.08 2.56
CA SER A 116 3.15 0.62 2.79
C SER A 116 3.22 -0.66 3.60
N SER A 117 2.32 -0.89 4.56
CA SER A 117 2.23 -2.19 5.24
C SER A 117 1.92 -3.32 4.26
N ALA A 118 0.90 -3.15 3.42
CA ALA A 118 0.52 -4.16 2.44
C ALA A 118 1.66 -4.45 1.45
N LEU A 119 2.27 -3.40 0.90
CA LEU A 119 3.40 -3.53 -0.03
C LEU A 119 4.63 -4.16 0.63
N TYR A 120 4.97 -3.78 1.86
CA TYR A 120 6.14 -4.31 2.57
C TYR A 120 6.04 -5.81 2.76
N PHE A 121 4.93 -6.30 3.32
CA PHE A 121 4.74 -7.73 3.55
C PHE A 121 4.51 -8.51 2.24
N LEU A 122 3.90 -7.90 1.21
CA LEU A 122 3.69 -8.57 -0.08
C LEU A 122 5.03 -8.79 -0.77
N SER A 123 5.80 -7.73 -0.93
CA SER A 123 7.14 -7.74 -1.53
C SER A 123 8.07 -8.66 -0.75
N GLY A 124 8.06 -8.56 0.59
CA GLY A 124 8.83 -9.45 1.45
C GLY A 124 8.50 -10.93 1.21
N THR A 125 7.21 -11.27 1.05
CA THR A 125 6.76 -12.64 0.75
C THR A 125 7.21 -13.10 -0.63
N ILE A 126 7.06 -12.28 -1.67
CA ILE A 126 7.51 -12.59 -3.04
C ILE A 126 9.02 -12.89 -3.04
N TRP A 127 9.80 -12.04 -2.39
CA TRP A 127 11.25 -12.16 -2.34
C TRP A 127 11.77 -13.23 -1.36
N LEU A 128 10.89 -13.99 -0.68
CA LEU A 128 11.31 -15.19 0.06
C LEU A 128 11.73 -16.34 -0.85
N TYR A 129 11.26 -16.37 -2.10
CA TYR A 129 11.65 -17.42 -3.03
C TYR A 129 13.16 -17.35 -3.28
N ARG A 130 13.84 -18.51 -3.19
CA ARG A 130 15.30 -18.62 -3.36
C ARG A 130 15.72 -19.32 -4.65
N GLY A 131 14.78 -19.81 -5.44
CA GLY A 131 15.08 -20.43 -6.74
C GLY A 131 15.33 -19.39 -7.83
N SER A 132 15.71 -19.89 -9.01
CA SER A 132 15.66 -19.12 -10.26
C SER A 132 14.23 -19.04 -10.80
N LEU A 133 13.98 -18.18 -11.79
CA LEU A 133 12.67 -18.15 -12.48
C LEU A 133 12.36 -19.49 -13.16
N ARG A 134 13.39 -20.20 -13.65
CA ARG A 134 13.24 -21.54 -14.22
C ARG A 134 12.73 -22.52 -13.18
N ASP A 135 13.30 -22.49 -11.98
CA ASP A 135 12.87 -23.32 -10.86
C ASP A 135 11.42 -22.96 -10.47
N PHE A 136 11.08 -21.67 -10.44
CA PHE A 136 9.72 -21.23 -10.11
C PHE A 136 8.69 -21.77 -11.10
N VAL A 137 9.00 -21.68 -12.41
CA VAL A 137 8.13 -22.22 -13.46
C VAL A 137 8.03 -23.75 -13.37
N ALA A 138 9.12 -24.44 -13.07
CA ALA A 138 9.12 -25.89 -12.87
C ALA A 138 8.27 -26.29 -11.65
N ASP A 139 8.47 -25.63 -10.51
CA ASP A 139 7.69 -25.81 -9.28
C ASP A 139 6.20 -25.56 -9.53
N PHE A 140 5.86 -24.51 -10.27
CA PHE A 140 4.48 -24.18 -10.62
C PHE A 140 3.84 -25.24 -11.53
N ARG A 141 4.55 -25.72 -12.55
CA ARG A 141 4.07 -26.81 -13.42
C ARG A 141 3.86 -28.10 -12.62
N ALA A 142 4.80 -28.43 -11.74
CA ALA A 142 4.70 -29.60 -10.87
C ALA A 142 3.49 -29.51 -9.93
N LEU A 143 3.17 -28.31 -9.42
CA LEU A 143 1.97 -28.08 -8.61
C LEU A 143 0.67 -28.28 -9.39
N ARG A 144 0.66 -27.98 -10.69
CA ARG A 144 -0.50 -28.19 -11.58
C ARG A 144 -0.69 -29.66 -11.96
N SER A 145 0.41 -30.41 -12.07
CA SER A 145 0.38 -31.84 -12.42
C SER A 145 0.21 -32.78 -11.22
N MET A 146 0.22 -32.27 -9.98
CA MET A 146 -0.08 -33.11 -8.81
C MET A 146 -1.53 -33.60 -8.88
N PRO A 147 -1.76 -34.94 -8.94
CA PRO A 147 -3.10 -35.48 -8.81
C PRO A 147 -3.69 -35.02 -7.47
N ARG A 148 -5.00 -34.76 -7.42
CA ARG A 148 -5.74 -34.51 -6.16
C ARG A 148 -5.76 -35.81 -5.34
N ILE A 149 -4.64 -36.21 -4.77
CA ILE A 149 -4.57 -37.38 -3.89
C ILE A 149 -5.15 -36.94 -2.55
N THR A 150 -6.39 -37.36 -2.33
CA THR A 150 -7.04 -37.45 -1.03
C THR A 150 -6.16 -38.26 -0.08
N GLY A 151 -5.72 -37.63 1.02
CA GLY A 151 -5.07 -38.35 2.12
C GLY A 151 -3.55 -38.40 2.09
N ALA A 152 -2.88 -37.26 2.32
CA ALA A 152 -1.51 -37.28 2.84
C ALA A 152 -1.27 -36.06 3.76
N ARG A 153 -1.14 -36.36 5.06
CA ARG A 153 -1.02 -35.43 6.20
C ARG A 153 0.23 -34.53 6.21
N TYR A 154 1.02 -34.46 5.14
CA TYR A 154 2.31 -33.76 5.15
C TYR A 154 2.59 -33.08 3.80
N LYS A 155 2.54 -31.73 3.80
CA LYS A 155 3.03 -30.73 2.82
C LYS A 155 2.08 -29.53 2.61
N ILE A 156 1.11 -29.36 3.50
CA ILE A 156 0.04 -28.34 3.38
C ILE A 156 0.34 -26.99 4.09
N LYS A 157 1.37 -26.86 4.93
CA LYS A 157 1.47 -25.66 5.81
C LYS A 157 1.96 -24.35 5.17
N ILE A 158 2.75 -24.36 4.09
CA ILE A 158 3.25 -23.10 3.47
C ILE A 158 2.22 -22.47 2.53
N ARG A 159 1.46 -23.30 1.78
CA ARG A 159 0.43 -22.81 0.85
C ARG A 159 -0.65 -22.02 1.56
N TRP A 160 -1.16 -22.50 2.71
CA TRP A 160 -2.18 -21.77 3.46
C TRP A 160 -1.68 -20.48 4.12
N ILE A 161 -0.43 -20.42 4.57
CA ILE A 161 0.10 -19.21 5.21
C ILE A 161 0.33 -18.12 4.15
N VAL A 162 0.90 -18.47 2.99
CA VAL A 162 1.10 -17.52 1.89
C VAL A 162 -0.25 -17.08 1.32
N SER A 163 -1.20 -17.99 1.11
CA SER A 163 -2.54 -17.64 0.65
C SER A 163 -3.31 -16.83 1.69
N ALA A 164 -3.24 -17.14 2.98
CA ALA A 164 -3.91 -16.36 4.03
C ALA A 164 -3.30 -14.95 4.20
N LEU A 165 -1.98 -14.79 4.09
CA LEU A 165 -1.33 -13.49 4.11
C LEU A 165 -1.68 -12.65 2.86
N LEU A 166 -1.69 -13.27 1.67
CA LEU A 166 -2.15 -12.59 0.46
C LEU A 166 -3.63 -12.19 0.57
N ILE A 167 -4.50 -13.08 1.04
CA ILE A 167 -5.94 -12.82 1.19
C ILE A 167 -6.20 -11.75 2.26
N LEU A 168 -5.45 -11.72 3.37
CA LEU A 168 -5.59 -10.67 4.40
C LEU A 168 -5.11 -9.30 3.89
N MET A 169 -4.07 -9.24 3.07
CA MET A 169 -3.55 -7.96 2.56
C MET A 169 -4.33 -7.42 1.37
N ILE A 170 -4.81 -8.30 0.49
CA ILE A 170 -5.79 -7.96 -0.53
C ILE A 170 -7.10 -7.55 0.19
N GLY A 171 -7.62 -8.38 1.09
CA GLY A 171 -8.87 -8.13 1.81
C GLY A 171 -8.88 -6.83 2.61
N GLY A 172 -7.78 -6.47 3.28
CA GLY A 172 -7.67 -5.20 4.01
C GLY A 172 -7.69 -3.97 3.11
N SER A 173 -7.04 -4.06 1.93
CA SER A 173 -7.00 -2.96 0.95
C SER A 173 -8.34 -2.82 0.20
N PHE A 174 -9.04 -3.94 -0.05
CA PHE A 174 -10.36 -3.94 -0.70
C PHE A 174 -11.53 -3.67 0.26
N ALA A 175 -11.40 -3.89 1.57
CA ALA A 175 -12.49 -3.65 2.53
C ALA A 175 -12.76 -2.15 2.77
N VAL A 176 -11.75 -1.30 2.61
CA VAL A 176 -11.91 0.18 2.72
C VAL A 176 -12.54 0.77 1.45
N TYR A 177 -12.31 0.12 0.31
CA TYR A 177 -12.73 0.56 -1.03
C TYR A 177 -14.23 0.87 -1.18
N PRO A 178 -15.18 -0.04 -0.85
CA PRO A 178 -16.60 0.22 -1.06
C PRO A 178 -17.15 1.29 -0.10
N VAL A 179 -16.52 1.48 1.06
CA VAL A 179 -17.00 2.42 2.08
C VAL A 179 -16.79 3.86 1.62
N ASP A 180 -15.60 4.21 1.14
CA ASP A 180 -15.33 5.58 0.70
C ASP A 180 -16.04 5.93 -0.61
N HIS A 181 -16.16 4.98 -1.55
CA HIS A 181 -16.98 5.16 -2.76
C HIS A 181 -18.43 5.52 -2.38
N TYR A 182 -19.09 4.70 -1.54
CA TYR A 182 -20.47 4.95 -1.14
C TYR A 182 -20.63 6.29 -0.42
N ARG A 183 -19.71 6.63 0.49
CA ARG A 183 -19.78 7.89 1.27
C ARG A 183 -19.68 9.12 0.38
N ILE A 184 -18.69 9.17 -0.53
CA ILE A 184 -18.49 10.33 -1.40
C ILE A 184 -19.59 10.39 -2.45
N SER A 185 -19.96 9.27 -3.08
CA SER A 185 -21.04 9.23 -4.06
C SER A 185 -22.35 9.73 -3.45
N LYS A 186 -22.71 9.25 -2.25
CA LYS A 186 -23.90 9.70 -1.52
C LYS A 186 -23.83 11.17 -1.15
N PHE A 187 -22.68 11.64 -0.65
CA PHE A 187 -22.50 13.06 -0.34
C PHE A 187 -22.64 13.92 -1.59
N CYS A 188 -21.98 13.54 -2.68
CA CYS A 188 -22.02 14.28 -3.94
C CYS A 188 -23.43 14.36 -4.51
N GLY A 189 -24.19 13.25 -4.44
CA GLY A 189 -25.60 13.21 -4.83
C GLY A 189 -26.54 14.00 -3.91
N SER A 190 -26.08 14.45 -2.74
CA SER A 190 -26.85 15.30 -1.83
C SER A 190 -26.66 16.80 -2.06
N ILE A 191 -25.73 17.19 -2.93
CA ILE A 191 -25.47 18.61 -3.26
C ILE A 191 -26.55 19.09 -4.24
N ILE A 192 -27.16 20.24 -3.92
CA ILE A 192 -28.23 20.82 -4.73
C ILE A 192 -27.69 22.00 -5.54
N VAL A 193 -28.09 22.12 -6.81
CA VAL A 193 -27.74 23.30 -7.64
C VAL A 193 -28.38 24.55 -7.04
N ASN A 194 -27.66 25.68 -7.04
CA ASN A 194 -27.97 26.95 -6.38
C ASN A 194 -27.83 26.97 -4.85
N GLU A 195 -27.33 25.89 -4.25
CA GLU A 195 -26.97 25.89 -2.84
C GLU A 195 -25.72 26.73 -2.57
N SER A 196 -25.66 27.43 -1.44
CA SER A 196 -24.47 28.21 -1.03
C SER A 196 -23.23 27.31 -0.90
N ILE A 197 -22.10 27.79 -1.42
CA ILE A 197 -20.83 27.06 -1.36
C ILE A 197 -20.36 26.87 0.10
N GLU A 198 -20.66 27.81 0.98
CA GLU A 198 -20.34 27.75 2.41
C GLU A 198 -21.12 26.62 3.10
N ALA A 199 -22.39 26.45 2.77
CA ALA A 199 -23.22 25.37 3.30
C ALA A 199 -22.67 23.99 2.88
N VAL A 200 -22.29 23.84 1.62
CA VAL A 200 -21.68 22.60 1.09
C VAL A 200 -20.33 22.33 1.76
N ARG A 201 -19.47 23.34 1.89
CA ARG A 201 -18.18 23.23 2.59
C ARG A 201 -18.36 22.83 4.05
N SER A 202 -19.29 23.44 4.78
CA SER A 202 -19.57 23.09 6.18
C SER A 202 -19.98 21.63 6.33
N ARG A 203 -20.95 21.16 5.52
CA ARG A 203 -21.38 19.75 5.55
C ARG A 203 -20.26 18.78 5.18
N ALA A 204 -19.42 19.14 4.21
CA ALA A 204 -18.28 18.30 3.85
C ALA A 204 -17.30 18.17 5.01
N LEU A 205 -17.02 19.26 5.74
CA LEU A 205 -16.14 19.27 6.91
C LEU A 205 -16.75 18.55 8.13
N GLU A 206 -18.08 18.57 8.28
CA GLU A 206 -18.80 17.79 9.29
C GLU A 206 -18.69 16.27 9.05
N HIS A 207 -18.54 15.84 7.78
CA HIS A 207 -18.27 14.45 7.46
C HIS A 207 -16.83 14.06 7.81
N SER A 208 -16.67 13.28 8.87
CA SER A 208 -15.36 12.77 9.31
C SER A 208 -14.56 12.10 8.18
N GLY A 209 -13.48 12.74 7.75
CA GLY A 209 -12.56 12.19 6.75
C GLY A 209 -12.80 12.64 5.31
N PHE A 210 -13.63 13.65 5.05
CA PHE A 210 -13.55 14.38 3.78
C PHE A 210 -12.53 15.53 3.88
N ARG A 211 -11.93 15.86 2.75
CA ARG A 211 -11.10 17.04 2.55
C ARG A 211 -11.57 17.81 1.32
N ILE A 212 -11.33 19.11 1.36
CA ILE A 212 -11.70 20.05 0.31
C ILE A 212 -10.40 20.62 -0.26
N THR A 213 -10.24 20.49 -1.57
CA THR A 213 -9.11 21.06 -2.31
C THR A 213 -9.66 22.04 -3.33
N GLU A 214 -9.19 23.28 -3.29
CA GLU A 214 -9.56 24.28 -4.29
C GLU A 214 -8.92 23.94 -5.63
N ASN A 215 -9.69 24.05 -6.71
CA ASN A 215 -9.21 23.81 -8.07
C ASN A 215 -9.45 25.07 -8.90
N TYR A 216 -8.37 25.84 -9.09
CA TYR A 216 -8.38 27.13 -9.81
C TYR A 216 -8.06 26.99 -11.31
N GLU A 217 -7.96 25.77 -11.86
CA GLU A 217 -7.33 25.57 -13.18
C GLU A 217 -8.25 25.69 -14.41
N ARG A 218 -9.58 25.82 -14.26
CA ARG A 218 -10.49 25.91 -15.42
C ARG A 218 -11.06 27.31 -15.64
N GLU A 219 -10.46 28.05 -16.57
CA GLU A 219 -11.10 29.07 -17.41
C GLU A 219 -12.11 29.99 -16.70
N GLY A 220 -11.76 30.52 -15.53
CA GLY A 220 -12.59 31.49 -14.80
C GLY A 220 -13.79 30.91 -14.06
N THR A 221 -13.96 29.59 -14.03
CA THR A 221 -14.93 28.91 -13.15
C THR A 221 -14.27 28.53 -11.83
N CYS A 222 -14.80 29.05 -10.72
CA CYS A 222 -14.39 28.62 -9.39
C CYS A 222 -14.85 27.17 -9.19
N SER A 223 -13.94 26.28 -8.79
CA SER A 223 -14.30 24.90 -8.47
C SER A 223 -13.52 24.39 -7.28
N PHE A 224 -14.09 23.45 -6.55
CA PHE A 224 -13.38 22.72 -5.50
C PHE A 224 -13.75 21.24 -5.54
N ILE A 225 -12.86 20.44 -4.99
CA ILE A 225 -12.93 18.98 -5.01
C ILE A 225 -13.09 18.50 -3.58
N ILE A 226 -14.16 17.75 -3.34
CA ILE A 226 -14.38 17.05 -2.08
C ILE A 226 -13.95 15.60 -2.27
N HIS A 227 -13.04 15.12 -1.44
CA HIS A 227 -12.49 13.78 -1.58
C HIS A 227 -12.24 13.15 -0.20
N SER A 228 -12.14 11.81 -0.16
CA SER A 228 -11.66 11.09 1.02
C SER A 228 -10.18 10.83 0.81
N PRO A 229 -9.28 11.25 1.72
CA PRO A 229 -7.85 10.93 1.62
C PRO A 229 -7.60 9.42 1.52
N ARG A 230 -8.49 8.61 2.13
CA ARG A 230 -8.44 7.15 2.11
C ARG A 230 -8.66 6.53 0.73
N SER A 231 -9.30 7.25 -0.19
CA SER A 231 -9.47 6.81 -1.57
C SER A 231 -8.28 7.19 -2.46
N PHE A 232 -7.24 7.85 -1.91
CA PHE A 232 -6.09 8.35 -2.66
C PHE A 232 -6.52 9.24 -3.85
N GLY A 233 -7.56 10.05 -3.66
CA GLY A 233 -8.09 10.92 -4.72
C GLY A 233 -8.87 10.20 -5.83
N ARG A 234 -9.04 8.88 -5.75
CA ARG A 234 -9.78 8.11 -6.76
C ARG A 234 -11.26 8.46 -6.81
N PHE A 235 -11.86 8.65 -5.63
CA PHE A 235 -13.25 9.05 -5.51
C PHE A 235 -13.31 10.52 -5.12
N THR A 236 -13.87 11.33 -6.02
CA THR A 236 -13.93 12.79 -5.87
C THR A 236 -15.32 13.27 -6.23
N CYS A 237 -15.78 14.29 -5.50
CA CYS A 237 -16.93 15.08 -5.88
C CYS A 237 -16.44 16.44 -6.35
N PHE A 238 -16.54 16.69 -7.64
CA PHE A 238 -16.23 17.98 -8.23
C PHE A 238 -17.43 18.91 -8.06
N VAL A 239 -17.18 20.07 -7.47
CA VAL A 239 -18.20 21.11 -7.26
C VAL A 239 -17.79 22.35 -8.03
N GLU A 240 -18.48 22.59 -9.15
CA GLU A 240 -18.38 23.84 -9.91
C GLU A 240 -19.29 24.90 -9.27
N ASN A 241 -18.82 26.14 -9.21
CA ASN A 241 -19.56 27.25 -8.61
C ASN A 241 -19.28 28.59 -9.30
N ASP A 242 -20.16 29.57 -9.04
CA ASP A 242 -20.04 30.95 -9.53
C ASP A 242 -19.40 31.91 -8.50
N GLY A 243 -18.81 31.36 -7.44
CA GLY A 243 -18.28 32.09 -6.29
C GLY A 243 -19.28 32.35 -5.17
N LYS A 244 -20.57 32.06 -5.35
CA LYS A 244 -21.60 32.15 -4.30
C LYS A 244 -22.38 30.86 -4.13
N ALA A 245 -22.75 30.24 -5.25
CA ALA A 245 -23.61 29.08 -5.27
C ALA A 245 -23.05 27.98 -6.18
N VAL A 246 -23.43 26.74 -5.87
CA VAL A 246 -23.08 25.57 -6.68
C VAL A 246 -23.82 25.64 -8.00
N THR A 247 -23.08 25.62 -9.11
CA THR A 247 -23.66 25.53 -10.45
C THR A 247 -23.82 24.08 -10.89
N LYS A 248 -22.91 23.21 -10.43
CA LYS A 248 -22.91 21.78 -10.78
C LYS A 248 -22.10 20.98 -9.77
N ALA A 249 -22.59 19.78 -9.46
CA ALA A 249 -21.84 18.78 -8.72
C ALA A 249 -21.73 17.50 -9.55
N LYS A 250 -20.54 16.92 -9.63
CA LYS A 250 -20.32 15.66 -10.35
C LYS A 250 -19.45 14.74 -9.53
N PHE A 251 -19.97 13.54 -9.25
CA PHE A 251 -19.16 12.46 -8.73
C PHE A 251 -18.29 11.92 -9.88
N ASN A 252 -16.99 11.86 -9.63
CA ASN A 252 -16.04 11.25 -10.55
C ASN A 252 -15.47 9.99 -9.89
N ASP A 253 -15.70 8.87 -10.56
CA ASP A 253 -14.99 7.64 -10.31
C ASP A 253 -13.97 7.50 -11.44
N PHE A 254 -12.69 7.59 -11.11
CA PHE A 254 -11.62 7.28 -12.06
C PHE A 254 -11.56 5.76 -12.20
N ASP A 255 -12.37 5.23 -13.13
CA ASP A 255 -12.31 3.86 -13.63
C ASP A 255 -11.67 3.80 -15.02
#